data_AF-A0A956P1B6-F1
#
_entry.id   AF-A0A956P1B6-F1
#
_cell.length_a   1.000
_cell.length_b   1.000
_cell.length_c   1.000
_cell.angle_alpha   90.00
_cell.angle_beta   90.00
_cell.angle_gamma   90.00
#
_symmetry.space_group_name_H-M   'P 1'
#
loop_
_entity.id
_entity.type
_entity.pdbx_description
1 polymer ?
#
loop_
_entity_poly.entity_id
_entity_poly.type
_entity_poly.pdbx_seq_one_letter_code
_entity_poly.pdbx_strand_id
1 'polypeptide(L)'
;GDAPLVRAAERLTVRYPDHPHDVEAMGVAPDGAILLVTKGRSGSILAFSIPATAWTGGQPRSAMARLQDTLPITPRMGSGRAVTGLAMDPAGTEVAIRTYREIYLFDRDPRTGSLTPAAWTACTILGAEPQGEGISWDGPRWSFLLLSERGLFASGTVVRVECAPDRG
;
A
#
# COMPACT_ATOMS: atom_id res chain seq x y z
N GLY A 1 21.41 28.22 -23.93
CA GLY A 1 21.33 27.64 -22.59
C GLY A 1 19.97 27.02 -22.47
N ASP A 2 19.90 25.69 -22.55
CA ASP A 2 18.62 24.97 -22.51
C ASP A 2 18.07 24.98 -21.10
N ALA A 3 16.93 25.65 -20.91
CA ALA A 3 16.12 25.45 -19.72
C ALA A 3 15.64 23.98 -19.71
N PRO A 4 15.60 23.30 -18.55
CA PRO A 4 15.11 21.93 -18.49
C PRO A 4 13.65 21.91 -18.95
N LEU A 5 13.34 21.04 -19.91
CA LEU A 5 11.97 20.76 -20.33
C LEU A 5 11.23 20.11 -19.16
N VAL A 6 10.53 20.92 -18.36
CA VAL A 6 9.55 20.40 -17.41
C VAL A 6 8.36 19.91 -18.23
N ARG A 7 8.24 18.58 -18.41
CA ARG A 7 7.01 18.02 -18.97
C ARG A 7 5.86 18.33 -18.03
N ALA A 8 4.72 18.72 -18.58
CA ALA A 8 3.50 18.87 -17.80
C ALA A 8 3.17 17.55 -17.11
N ALA A 9 2.77 17.63 -15.83
CA ALA A 9 2.32 16.46 -15.09
C ALA A 9 1.06 15.89 -15.75
N GLU A 10 1.02 14.58 -15.95
CA GLU A 10 -0.18 13.89 -16.40
C GLU A 10 -1.15 13.74 -15.24
N ARG A 11 -2.45 13.83 -15.53
CA ARG A 11 -3.52 13.67 -14.53
C ARG A 11 -4.44 12.51 -14.92
N LEU A 12 -4.84 11.73 -13.92
CA LEU A 12 -5.91 10.76 -14.01
C LEU A 12 -6.93 11.04 -12.89
N THR A 13 -8.19 11.26 -13.26
CA THR A 13 -9.28 11.38 -12.29
C THR A 13 -9.87 10.01 -12.00
N VAL A 14 -9.63 9.48 -10.81
CA VAL A 14 -10.16 8.18 -10.39
C VAL A 14 -11.47 8.36 -9.63
N ARG A 15 -12.46 7.51 -9.92
CA ARG A 15 -13.70 7.39 -9.16
C ARG A 15 -13.88 5.98 -8.64
N TYR A 16 -14.52 5.84 -7.49
CA TYR A 16 -14.97 4.55 -6.97
C TYR A 16 -16.39 4.26 -7.48
N PRO A 17 -16.76 2.97 -7.65
CA PRO A 17 -18.04 2.59 -8.23
C PRO A 17 -19.23 2.90 -7.32
N ASP A 18 -18.97 3.08 -6.03
CA ASP A 18 -19.95 3.29 -4.97
C ASP A 18 -19.84 4.72 -4.38
N HIS A 19 -18.84 4.97 -3.54
CA HIS A 19 -18.67 6.21 -2.78
C HIS A 19 -17.19 6.52 -2.55
N PRO A 20 -16.83 7.73 -2.08
CA PRO A 20 -15.44 8.02 -1.73
C PRO A 20 -14.92 7.08 -0.64
N HIS A 21 -13.70 6.56 -0.82
CA HIS A 21 -13.00 5.71 0.16
C HIS A 21 -11.77 6.44 0.72
N ASP A 22 -11.52 6.26 2.02
CA ASP A 22 -10.32 6.71 2.72
C ASP A 22 -9.16 5.75 2.37
N VAL A 23 -8.42 6.06 1.29
CA VAL A 23 -7.25 5.28 0.83
C VAL A 23 -5.98 5.86 1.40
N GLU A 24 -5.17 4.99 2.01
CA GLU A 24 -3.95 5.36 2.75
C GLU A 24 -2.72 4.60 2.22
N ALA A 25 -2.90 3.78 1.20
CA ALA A 25 -1.80 3.01 0.63
C ALA A 25 -2.00 2.79 -0.88
N MET A 26 -0.91 2.92 -1.63
CA MET A 26 -0.88 2.70 -3.07
C MET A 26 0.40 2.00 -3.53
N GLY A 27 0.31 1.22 -4.60
CA GLY A 27 1.46 0.62 -5.26
C GLY A 27 1.22 0.47 -6.76
N VAL A 28 2.31 0.34 -7.52
CA VAL A 28 2.27 0.15 -8.97
C VAL A 28 2.90 -1.19 -9.30
N ALA A 29 2.14 -2.05 -9.97
CA ALA A 29 2.61 -3.35 -10.43
C ALA A 29 3.52 -3.22 -11.66
N PRO A 30 4.34 -4.23 -11.99
CA PRO A 30 5.23 -4.21 -13.15
C PRO A 30 4.52 -4.01 -14.50
N ASP A 31 3.24 -4.39 -14.59
CA ASP A 31 2.38 -4.15 -15.75
C ASP A 31 1.82 -2.72 -15.81
N GLY A 32 2.12 -1.88 -14.82
CA GLY A 32 1.65 -0.51 -14.67
C GLY A 32 0.28 -0.37 -14.00
N ALA A 33 -0.36 -1.47 -13.60
CA ALA A 33 -1.61 -1.40 -12.85
C ALA A 33 -1.38 -0.80 -11.45
N ILE A 34 -2.31 0.05 -11.00
CA ILE A 34 -2.23 0.66 -9.68
C ILE A 34 -3.11 -0.14 -8.72
N LEU A 35 -2.55 -0.51 -7.58
CA LEU A 35 -3.24 -1.05 -6.42
C LEU A 35 -3.47 0.08 -5.40
N LEU A 36 -4.70 0.22 -4.91
CA LEU A 36 -5.08 1.14 -3.84
C LEU A 36 -5.66 0.34 -2.68
N VAL A 37 -5.34 0.71 -1.44
CA VAL A 37 -5.85 0.02 -0.24
C VAL A 37 -6.43 1.02 0.76
N THR A 38 -7.63 0.74 1.26
CA THR A 38 -8.34 1.61 2.20
C THR A 38 -7.83 1.49 3.64
N LYS A 39 -7.99 2.56 4.42
CA LYS A 39 -7.60 2.64 5.83
C LYS A 39 -8.27 1.58 6.71
N GLY A 40 -9.51 1.20 6.36
CA GLY A 40 -10.42 0.42 7.21
C GLY A 40 -11.23 1.27 8.19
N ARG A 41 -11.29 2.60 8.00
CA ARG A 41 -12.07 3.51 8.87
C ARG A 41 -13.59 3.30 8.76
N SER A 42 -14.06 2.98 7.54
CA SER A 42 -15.48 2.90 7.20
C SER A 42 -16.02 1.46 7.12
N GLY A 43 -15.28 0.48 7.63
CA GLY A 43 -15.61 -0.94 7.50
C GLY A 43 -14.37 -1.74 7.11
N SER A 44 -14.55 -2.82 6.36
CA SER A 44 -13.46 -3.68 5.89
C SER A 44 -12.36 -2.92 5.17
N ILE A 45 -11.14 -3.44 5.21
CA ILE A 45 -10.05 -2.96 4.37
C ILE A 45 -10.27 -3.51 2.97
N LEU A 46 -10.38 -2.62 1.99
CA LEU A 46 -10.67 -2.93 0.60
C LEU A 46 -9.44 -2.65 -0.26
N ALA A 47 -9.17 -3.54 -1.21
CA ALA A 47 -8.21 -3.33 -2.27
C ALA A 47 -8.94 -2.97 -3.56
N PHE A 48 -8.48 -1.92 -4.25
CA PHE A 48 -8.98 -1.51 -5.55
C PHE A 48 -7.86 -1.54 -6.58
N SER A 49 -8.21 -1.84 -7.83
CA SER A 49 -7.28 -1.82 -8.97
C SER A 49 -7.67 -0.75 -9.99
N ILE A 50 -6.66 -0.14 -10.61
CA ILE A 50 -6.79 0.71 -11.79
C ILE A 50 -5.87 0.11 -12.86
N PRO A 51 -6.38 -0.26 -14.05
CA PRO A 51 -5.55 -0.85 -15.09
C PRO A 51 -4.58 0.19 -15.67
N ALA A 52 -3.40 -0.26 -16.13
CA ALA A 52 -2.42 0.61 -16.79
C ALA A 52 -3.00 1.36 -18.01
N THR A 53 -3.97 0.75 -18.69
CA THR A 53 -4.67 1.35 -19.84
C THR A 53 -5.43 2.62 -19.47
N ALA A 54 -5.70 2.90 -18.19
CA ALA A 54 -6.28 4.17 -17.74
C ALA A 54 -5.42 5.40 -18.07
N TRP A 55 -4.12 5.20 -18.31
CA TRP A 55 -3.18 6.26 -18.71
C TRP A 55 -3.09 6.44 -20.23
N THR A 56 -3.78 5.61 -21.02
CA THR A 56 -3.79 5.73 -22.48
C THR A 56 -4.75 6.83 -22.94
N GLY A 57 -4.46 7.44 -24.09
CA GLY A 57 -5.28 8.52 -24.69
C GLY A 57 -4.88 9.94 -24.27
N GLY A 58 -5.60 10.93 -24.80
CA GLY A 58 -5.40 12.36 -24.51
C GLY A 58 -6.03 12.80 -23.18
N GLN A 59 -5.67 14.00 -22.71
CA GLN A 59 -6.24 14.60 -21.50
C GLN A 59 -7.58 15.30 -21.79
N PRO A 60 -8.53 15.37 -20.83
CA PRO A 60 -8.46 14.84 -19.47
C PRO A 60 -8.75 13.32 -19.41
N ARG A 61 -8.04 12.59 -18.55
CA ARG A 61 -8.28 11.15 -18.32
C ARG A 61 -9.11 10.91 -17.07
N SER A 62 -9.97 9.90 -17.14
CA SER A 62 -10.69 9.37 -15.98
C SER A 62 -10.76 7.85 -16.00
N ALA A 63 -10.84 7.25 -14.81
CA ALA A 63 -11.00 5.82 -14.65
C ALA A 63 -11.92 5.50 -13.47
N MET A 64 -12.63 4.39 -13.57
CA MET A 64 -13.33 3.79 -12.44
C MET A 64 -12.40 2.75 -11.80
N ALA A 65 -12.16 2.87 -10.50
CA ALA A 65 -11.47 1.86 -9.72
C ALA A 65 -12.34 0.59 -9.65
N ARG A 66 -11.73 -0.59 -9.78
CA ARG A 66 -12.42 -1.87 -9.62
C ARG A 66 -12.12 -2.44 -8.24
N LEU A 67 -13.15 -2.81 -7.48
CA LEU A 67 -12.96 -3.59 -6.26
C LEU A 67 -12.24 -4.90 -6.60
N GLN A 68 -11.04 -5.06 -6.06
CA GLN A 68 -10.16 -6.18 -6.31
C GLN A 68 -10.38 -7.25 -5.24
N ASP A 69 -10.25 -6.88 -3.97
CA ASP A 69 -10.40 -7.79 -2.84
C ASP A 69 -10.95 -7.07 -1.61
N THR A 70 -11.51 -7.87 -0.68
CA THR A 70 -11.72 -7.47 0.72
C THR A 70 -10.68 -8.18 1.55
N LEU A 71 -9.78 -7.42 2.17
CA LEU A 71 -8.62 -8.01 2.85
C LEU A 71 -9.05 -8.62 4.19
N PRO A 72 -8.54 -9.81 4.57
CA PRO A 72 -8.86 -10.49 5.80
C PRO A 72 -8.16 -9.87 7.03
N ILE A 73 -8.02 -8.54 7.06
CA ILE A 73 -7.50 -7.78 8.17
C ILE A 73 -8.71 -7.16 8.89
N THR A 74 -8.97 -7.56 10.13
CA THR A 74 -10.07 -6.96 10.92
C THR A 74 -9.67 -5.56 11.39
N PRO A 75 -10.29 -4.48 10.88
CA PRO A 75 -9.88 -3.12 11.20
C PRO A 75 -10.27 -2.77 12.64
N ARG A 76 -9.35 -2.12 13.36
CA ARG A 76 -9.56 -1.69 14.75
C ARG A 76 -8.76 -0.41 15.02
N MET A 77 -9.40 0.75 14.82
CA MET A 77 -8.75 2.07 14.98
C MET A 77 -8.16 2.29 16.37
N GLY A 78 -8.90 1.94 17.44
CA GLY A 78 -8.44 2.15 18.83
C GLY A 78 -7.22 1.30 19.20
N SER A 79 -7.06 0.15 18.56
CA SER A 79 -5.85 -0.67 18.62
C SER A 79 -5.06 -0.53 17.33
N GLY A 80 -5.06 0.64 16.67
CA GLY A 80 -4.33 1.00 15.44
C GLY A 80 -4.14 -0.08 14.36
N ARG A 81 -5.08 -1.01 14.18
CA ARG A 81 -5.21 -1.81 12.96
C ARG A 81 -5.92 -0.97 11.92
N ALA A 82 -5.19 0.00 11.40
CA ALA A 82 -5.61 0.93 10.37
C ALA A 82 -4.46 1.04 9.37
N VAL A 83 -4.76 0.91 8.08
CA VAL A 83 -3.73 0.93 7.03
C VAL A 83 -3.11 2.32 6.93
N THR A 84 -1.80 2.33 6.70
CA THR A 84 -0.95 3.52 6.64
C THR A 84 0.07 3.46 5.50
N GLY A 85 0.19 2.31 4.83
CA GLY A 85 1.10 2.18 3.70
C GLY A 85 1.09 0.78 3.13
N LEU A 86 1.68 0.65 1.94
CA LEU A 86 1.96 -0.65 1.34
C LEU A 86 3.30 -0.60 0.59
N ALA A 87 3.92 -1.77 0.45
CA ALA A 87 5.09 -1.97 -0.39
C ALA A 87 4.84 -3.18 -1.29
N MET A 88 5.03 -3.01 -2.58
CA MET A 88 5.04 -4.12 -3.55
C MET A 88 6.48 -4.48 -3.87
N ASP A 89 6.78 -5.77 -3.93
CA ASP A 89 8.13 -6.22 -4.26
C ASP A 89 8.44 -5.92 -5.74
N PRO A 90 9.72 -5.89 -6.15
CA PRO A 90 10.09 -5.58 -7.52
C PRO A 90 9.47 -6.49 -8.59
N ALA A 91 9.19 -7.77 -8.26
CA ALA A 91 8.54 -8.70 -9.19
C ALA A 91 7.01 -8.53 -9.23
N GLY A 92 6.42 -7.78 -8.30
CA GLY A 92 4.97 -7.55 -8.23
C GLY A 92 4.16 -8.77 -7.80
N THR A 93 4.83 -9.73 -7.15
CA THR A 93 4.27 -11.01 -6.70
C THR A 93 3.97 -11.02 -5.21
N GLU A 94 4.52 -10.09 -4.43
CA GLU A 94 4.26 -9.94 -3.00
C GLU A 94 3.90 -8.48 -2.66
N VAL A 95 2.93 -8.33 -1.76
CA VAL A 95 2.50 -7.03 -1.22
C VAL A 95 2.53 -7.08 0.30
N ALA A 96 3.29 -6.17 0.90
CA ALA A 96 3.28 -5.90 2.32
C ALA A 96 2.34 -4.74 2.62
N ILE A 97 1.34 -4.95 3.46
CA ILE A 97 0.38 -3.93 3.89
C ILE A 97 0.69 -3.58 5.34
N ARG A 98 1.01 -2.30 5.55
CA ARG A 98 1.37 -1.75 6.84
C ARG A 98 0.15 -1.14 7.52
N THR A 99 0.02 -1.43 8.81
CA THR A 99 -0.82 -0.69 9.74
C THR A 99 0.05 0.02 10.77
N TYR A 100 -0.52 0.78 11.70
CA TYR A 100 0.25 1.37 12.82
C TYR A 100 0.95 0.35 13.74
N ARG A 101 0.69 -0.96 13.61
CA ARG A 101 1.28 -1.97 14.51
C ARG A 101 1.69 -3.28 13.87
N GLU A 102 1.23 -3.57 12.67
CA GLU A 102 1.43 -4.87 12.02
C GLU A 102 1.71 -4.67 10.53
N ILE A 103 2.57 -5.54 10.00
CA ILE A 103 2.77 -5.75 8.56
C ILE A 103 2.13 -7.08 8.18
N TYR A 104 1.19 -7.04 7.24
CA TYR A 104 0.52 -8.21 6.67
C TYR A 104 1.09 -8.48 5.28
N LEU A 105 1.36 -9.73 4.96
CA LEU A 105 1.95 -10.14 3.70
C LEU A 105 0.94 -10.88 2.84
N PHE A 106 0.91 -10.54 1.56
CA PHE A 106 0.02 -11.10 0.56
C PHE A 106 0.81 -11.53 -0.67
N ASP A 107 0.55 -12.74 -1.16
CA ASP A 107 0.87 -13.10 -2.53
C ASP A 107 -0.10 -12.38 -3.47
N ARG A 108 0.41 -11.88 -4.59
CA ARG A 108 -0.34 -11.21 -5.64
C ARG A 108 -0.34 -12.05 -6.90
N ASP A 109 -1.52 -12.44 -7.38
CA ASP A 109 -1.63 -13.09 -8.69
C ASP A 109 -1.25 -12.07 -9.79
N PRO A 110 -0.22 -12.33 -10.61
CA PRO A 110 0.25 -11.36 -11.60
C PRO A 110 -0.72 -11.14 -12.76
N ARG A 111 -1.71 -12.02 -12.95
CA ARG A 111 -2.71 -11.94 -14.02
C ARG A 111 -3.99 -11.25 -13.54
N THR A 112 -4.44 -11.57 -12.33
CA THR A 112 -5.72 -11.05 -11.81
C THR A 112 -5.54 -9.87 -10.85
N GLY A 113 -4.35 -9.73 -10.26
CA GLY A 113 -4.05 -8.79 -9.19
C GLY A 113 -4.64 -9.18 -7.83
N SER A 114 -5.23 -10.37 -7.70
CA SER A 114 -5.82 -10.84 -6.44
C SER A 114 -4.78 -11.02 -5.35
N LEU A 115 -5.15 -10.67 -4.12
CA LEU A 115 -4.30 -10.74 -2.94
C LEU A 115 -4.72 -11.92 -2.04
N THR A 116 -3.81 -12.86 -1.83
CA THR A 116 -3.99 -13.99 -0.91
C THR A 116 -2.98 -13.90 0.23
N PRO A 117 -3.35 -14.08 1.51
CA PRO A 117 -2.39 -14.02 2.60
C PRO A 117 -1.22 -15.00 2.41
N ALA A 118 0.02 -14.48 2.38
CA ALA A 118 1.24 -15.28 2.20
C ALA A 118 1.67 -15.99 3.50
N ALA A 119 1.31 -15.41 4.64
CA ALA A 119 1.51 -15.99 5.97
C ALA A 119 0.31 -15.69 6.87
N TRP A 120 0.00 -16.64 7.76
CA TRP A 120 -1.11 -16.48 8.71
C TRP A 120 -0.80 -15.52 9.85
N THR A 121 0.49 -15.29 10.16
CA THR A 121 0.91 -14.42 11.26
C THR A 121 1.43 -13.10 10.72
N ALA A 122 0.80 -12.00 11.14
CA ALA A 122 1.28 -10.66 10.86
C ALA A 122 2.55 -10.36 11.67
N CYS A 123 3.45 -9.59 11.07
CA CYS A 123 4.69 -9.15 11.71
C CYS A 123 4.40 -7.92 12.58
N THR A 124 4.57 -8.05 13.90
CA THR A 124 4.36 -6.92 14.82
C THR A 124 5.48 -5.89 14.69
N ILE A 125 5.09 -4.63 14.55
CA ILE A 125 5.94 -3.44 14.53
C ILE A 125 5.49 -2.43 15.59
N LEU A 126 4.69 -2.87 16.56
CA LEU A 126 4.19 -2.01 17.63
C LEU A 126 5.35 -1.41 18.41
N GLY A 127 5.42 -0.07 18.42
CA GLY A 127 6.48 0.66 19.13
C GLY A 127 7.81 0.74 18.36
N ALA A 128 7.88 0.23 17.12
CA ALA A 128 9.08 0.36 16.29
C ALA A 128 9.36 1.83 15.90
N GLU A 129 8.30 2.62 15.71
CA GLU A 129 8.39 4.02 15.26
C GLU A 129 7.21 4.87 15.77
N PRO A 130 7.39 6.19 15.99
CA PRO A 130 6.31 7.10 16.34
C PRO A 130 5.53 7.54 15.09
N GLN A 131 4.21 7.30 15.03
CA GLN A 131 3.36 7.71 13.90
C GLN A 131 3.96 7.31 12.54
N GLY A 132 4.24 6.02 12.37
CA GLY A 132 4.78 5.57 11.10
C GLY A 132 3.77 5.69 9.97
N GLU A 133 4.22 6.06 8.76
CA GLU A 133 3.39 6.27 7.57
C GLU A 133 4.02 5.69 6.27
N GLY A 134 5.19 5.06 6.35
CA GLY A 134 5.88 4.51 5.17
C GLY A 134 6.37 3.08 5.37
N ILE A 135 6.41 2.32 4.27
CA ILE A 135 7.03 1.01 4.18
C ILE A 135 7.67 0.83 2.80
N SER A 136 8.84 0.20 2.74
CA SER A 136 9.46 -0.24 1.50
C SER A 136 10.23 -1.54 1.73
N TRP A 137 10.44 -2.31 0.68
CA TRP A 137 11.28 -3.51 0.71
C TRP A 137 12.75 -3.13 0.86
N ASP A 138 13.49 -3.91 1.64
CA ASP A 138 14.92 -3.71 1.91
C ASP A 138 15.74 -5.00 1.71
N GLY A 139 15.33 -5.81 0.73
CA GLY A 139 16.02 -7.02 0.34
C GLY A 139 15.09 -8.15 -0.15
N PRO A 140 15.66 -9.34 -0.45
CA PRO A 140 14.93 -10.49 -1.00
C PRO A 140 14.20 -11.34 0.05
N ARG A 141 14.34 -10.99 1.34
CA ARG A 141 13.60 -11.60 2.46
C ARG A 141 12.70 -10.50 3.02
N TRP A 142 11.62 -10.85 3.73
CA TRP A 142 10.64 -9.94 4.35
C TRP A 142 11.28 -8.95 5.34
N SER A 143 12.11 -8.07 4.81
CA SER A 143 12.90 -7.05 5.45
C SER A 143 12.42 -5.74 4.87
N PHE A 144 12.10 -4.81 5.76
CA PHE A 144 11.43 -3.58 5.38
C PHE A 144 12.12 -2.39 6.00
N LEU A 145 12.18 -1.30 5.24
CA LEU A 145 12.38 0.04 5.80
C LEU A 145 11.02 0.62 6.13
N LEU A 146 10.86 1.06 7.37
CA LEU A 146 9.69 1.80 7.83
C LEU A 146 10.08 3.26 8.00
N LEU A 147 9.13 4.14 7.68
CA LEU A 147 9.32 5.57 7.81
C LEU A 147 8.22 6.18 8.65
N SER A 148 8.62 7.12 9.50
CA SER A 148 7.72 7.79 10.41
C SER A 148 7.68 9.29 10.23
N GLU A 149 6.51 9.84 10.50
CA GLU A 149 6.36 11.27 10.63
C GLU A 149 7.01 11.76 11.92
N ARG A 150 7.26 13.07 11.98
CA ARG A 150 7.60 13.72 13.24
C ARG A 150 6.40 13.62 14.17
N GLY A 151 6.54 12.87 15.25
CA GLY A 151 5.59 12.86 16.35
C GLY A 151 5.62 14.18 17.15
N LEU A 152 4.59 14.40 17.96
CA LEU A 152 4.49 15.59 18.82
C LEU A 152 5.74 15.80 19.70
N PHE A 153 6.38 14.71 20.14
CA PHE A 153 7.53 14.70 21.04
C PHE A 153 8.75 13.91 20.49
N ALA A 154 8.72 13.49 19.23
CA ALA A 154 9.77 12.64 18.65
C ALA A 154 10.07 13.04 17.20
N SER A 155 11.34 12.93 16.79
CA SER A 155 11.71 13.05 15.38
C SER A 155 11.14 11.89 14.56
N GLY A 156 10.95 12.12 13.26
CA GLY A 156 10.68 11.03 12.33
C GLY A 156 11.87 10.07 12.28
N THR A 157 11.58 8.78 12.09
CA THR A 157 12.59 7.73 12.05
C THR A 157 12.56 6.97 10.73
N VAL A 158 13.71 6.44 10.34
CA VAL A 158 13.81 5.35 9.36
C VAL A 158 14.33 4.14 10.12
N VAL A 159 13.55 3.07 10.18
CA VAL A 159 13.91 1.85 10.90
C VAL A 159 13.85 0.65 9.98
N ARG A 160 14.83 -0.25 10.11
CA ARG A 160 14.80 -1.54 9.43
C ARG A 160 14.14 -2.56 10.34
N VAL A 161 13.22 -3.35 9.80
CA VAL A 161 12.63 -4.50 10.48
C VAL A 161 12.80 -5.76 9.63
N GLU A 162 12.92 -6.90 10.30
CA GLU A 162 12.88 -8.21 9.65
C GLU A 162 11.67 -8.96 10.18
N CYS A 163 10.77 -9.33 9.27
CA CYS A 163 9.61 -10.14 9.55
C CYS A 163 9.99 -11.60 9.33
N ALA A 164 10.28 -12.31 10.42
CA ALA A 164 10.30 -13.75 10.41
C ALA A 164 8.85 -14.24 10.59
N PRO A 165 8.26 -15.01 9.66
CA PRO A 165 7.07 -15.77 10.00
C PRO A 165 7.46 -16.68 11.16
N ASP A 166 6.70 -16.64 12.25
CA ASP A 166 6.72 -17.75 13.19
C ASP A 166 6.35 -19.01 12.40
N ARG A 167 7.32 -19.91 12.24
CA ARG A 167 7.06 -21.26 11.77
C ARG A 167 6.41 -22.01 12.94
N GLY A 168 5.11 -21.76 13.12
CA GLY A 168 4.25 -22.63 13.91
C GLY A 168 4.27 -24.05 13.35
#